data_AF-A0A6N4WXA6-F1
#
_entry.id   AF-A0A6N4WXA6-F1
#
_cell.length_a   1.000
_cell.length_b   1.000
_cell.length_c   1.000
_cell.angle_alpha   90.00
_cell.angle_beta   90.00
_cell.angle_gamma   90.00
#
_symmetry.space_group_name_H-M   'P 1'
#
loop_
_entity.id
_entity.type
_entity.pdbx_description
1 polymer ?
#
loop_
_entity_poly.entity_id
_entity_poly.type
_entity_poly.pdbx_seq_one_letter_code
_entity_poly.pdbx_strand_id
1 'polypeptide(L)'
;MKSKHLLSLALCAGISTTSLTAQTDIGSTRDVLDQWVQTRQITSKEKSDWRLEQSILADTQKLLSSELTRLDTSLEELNSSATAADEDRAALTATKEQIAEASAVVEGSIIELETQIKAIVKTMPAPLIDRIKPLIRRLPEDSSDTTLSLGERVQNIV
;
A
#
# COMPACT_ATOMS: atom_id res chain seq x y z
N MET A 1 39.71 58.76 98.62
CA MET A 1 41.15 58.56 98.35
C MET A 1 41.40 57.07 98.16
N LYS A 2 42.03 56.68 97.04
CA LYS A 2 42.79 55.42 96.81
C LYS A 2 41.98 54.12 96.98
N SER A 3 41.68 53.33 95.95
CA SER A 3 42.66 52.66 95.10
C SER A 3 41.98 52.14 93.82
N LYS A 4 42.38 52.70 92.67
CA LYS A 4 42.20 52.10 91.34
C LYS A 4 43.24 50.97 91.19
N HIS A 5 43.08 50.10 90.19
CA HIS A 5 44.00 49.00 89.80
C HIS A 5 43.63 47.58 90.30
N LEU A 6 42.35 47.18 90.20
CA LEU A 6 41.97 45.76 90.32
C LEU A 6 41.33 45.15 89.05
N LEU A 7 41.36 45.82 87.89
CA LEU A 7 40.58 45.33 86.73
C LEU A 7 41.29 45.40 85.37
N SER A 8 42.62 45.48 85.32
CA SER A 8 43.34 45.71 84.05
C SER A 8 44.32 44.60 83.63
N LEU A 9 44.46 43.51 84.39
CA LEU A 9 45.48 42.48 84.10
C LEU A 9 44.95 41.05 84.16
N ALA A 10 43.69 40.83 83.77
CA ALA A 10 43.11 39.49 83.62
C ALA A 10 42.31 39.32 82.30
N LEU A 11 42.42 40.26 81.36
CA LEU A 11 41.66 40.24 80.09
C LEU A 11 42.50 39.89 78.85
N CYS A 12 43.80 39.60 79.00
CA CYS A 12 44.68 39.32 77.86
C CYS A 12 45.02 37.84 77.63
N ALA A 13 44.40 36.90 78.35
CA ALA A 13 44.67 35.46 78.21
C ALA A 13 43.58 34.68 77.44
N GLY A 14 42.66 35.35 76.74
CA GLY A 14 41.47 34.73 76.15
C GLY A 14 41.27 34.89 74.64
N ILE A 15 42.27 35.34 73.86
CA ILE A 15 42.08 35.69 72.44
C ILE A 15 42.78 34.74 71.46
N SER A 16 43.51 33.71 71.91
CA SER A 16 44.30 32.86 71.00
C SER A 16 43.66 31.52 70.59
N THR A 17 42.37 31.27 70.81
CA THR A 17 41.75 29.96 70.51
C THR A 17 40.70 29.95 69.40
N THR A 18 40.45 31.05 68.68
CA THR A 18 39.44 31.06 67.61
C THR A 18 39.95 30.64 66.22
N SER A 19 41.19 30.17 66.10
CA SER A 19 41.77 29.81 64.79
C SER A 19 41.55 28.35 64.35
N LEU A 20 40.81 27.53 65.11
CA LEU A 20 40.72 26.08 64.84
C LEU A 20 39.39 25.61 64.19
N THR A 21 38.37 26.46 64.08
CA THR A 21 37.06 26.09 63.48
C THR A 21 36.90 26.50 62.01
N ALA A 22 37.81 27.27 61.43
CA ALA A 22 37.76 27.65 60.02
C ALA A 22 38.25 26.55 59.06
N GLN A 23 38.98 25.56 59.56
CA GLN A 23 39.61 24.52 58.74
C GLN A 23 38.65 23.35 58.40
N THR A 24 37.61 23.13 59.22
CA THR A 24 36.57 22.11 59.01
C THR A 24 35.47 22.53 58.02
N ASP A 25 35.34 23.83 57.72
CA ASP A 25 34.28 24.38 56.85
C ASP A 25 34.66 24.36 55.35
N ILE A 26 35.95 24.41 55.04
CA ILE A 26 36.44 24.45 53.64
C ILE A 26 36.29 23.09 52.96
N GLY A 27 36.48 21.99 53.70
CA GLY A 27 36.31 20.63 53.18
C GLY A 27 34.86 20.32 52.84
N SER A 28 33.95 20.57 53.78
CA SER A 28 32.50 20.37 53.59
C SER A 28 31.92 21.27 52.49
N THR A 29 32.40 22.51 52.36
CA THR A 29 32.02 23.40 51.26
C THR A 29 32.47 22.86 49.89
N ARG A 30 33.65 22.25 49.81
CA ARG A 30 34.14 21.61 48.57
C ARG A 30 33.31 20.37 48.21
N ASP A 31 32.97 19.56 49.20
CA ASP A 31 32.13 18.36 48.98
C ASP A 31 30.73 18.74 48.45
N VAL A 32 30.11 19.78 49.02
CA VAL A 32 28.82 20.31 48.53
C VAL A 32 28.94 20.88 47.12
N LEU A 33 30.05 21.58 46.82
CA LEU A 33 30.30 22.12 45.49
C LEU A 33 30.52 21.00 44.46
N ASP A 34 31.26 19.95 44.82
CA ASP A 34 31.48 18.77 43.98
C ASP A 34 30.16 18.04 43.71
N GLN A 35 29.33 17.84 44.73
CA GLN A 35 27.98 17.27 44.58
C GLN A 35 27.09 18.13 43.68
N TRP A 36 27.17 19.46 43.80
CA TRP A 36 26.43 20.37 42.94
C TRP A 36 26.90 20.29 41.49
N VAL A 37 28.21 20.26 41.25
CA VAL A 37 28.78 20.10 39.90
C VAL A 37 28.36 18.76 39.29
N GLN A 38 28.45 17.67 40.04
CA GLN A 38 28.01 16.34 39.60
C GLN A 38 26.51 16.34 39.25
N THR A 39 25.67 16.91 40.13
CA THR A 39 24.23 17.01 39.88
C THR A 39 23.94 17.84 38.62
N ARG A 40 24.66 18.95 38.43
CA ARG A 40 24.52 19.81 37.26
C ARG A 40 24.93 19.08 35.98
N GLN A 41 26.00 18.29 36.04
CA GLN A 41 26.48 17.49 34.93
C GLN A 41 25.49 16.38 34.56
N ILE A 42 24.97 15.64 35.54
CA ILE A 42 23.94 14.60 35.35
C ILE A 42 22.69 15.24 34.74
N THR A 43 22.19 16.33 35.32
CA THR A 43 21.00 17.03 34.81
C THR A 43 21.19 17.52 33.37
N SER A 44 22.39 18.03 33.06
CA SER A 44 22.71 18.49 31.71
C SER A 44 22.76 17.33 30.72
N LYS A 45 23.33 16.18 31.11
CA LYS A 45 23.39 14.97 30.30
C LYS A 45 21.98 14.44 30.06
N GLU A 46 21.19 14.27 31.11
CA GLU A 46 19.82 13.75 31.02
C GLU A 46 18.94 14.64 30.14
N LYS A 47 19.05 15.96 30.27
CA LYS A 47 18.32 16.90 29.42
C LYS A 47 18.72 16.78 27.95
N SER A 48 19.99 16.50 27.67
CA SER A 48 20.48 16.29 26.31
C SER A 48 19.97 14.98 25.74
N ASP A 49 20.06 13.90 26.52
CA ASP A 49 19.63 12.55 26.14
C ASP A 49 18.11 12.52 25.91
N TRP A 50 17.32 13.12 26.81
CA TRP A 50 15.87 13.29 26.65
C TRP A 50 15.49 14.04 25.36
N ARG A 51 16.22 15.12 25.03
CA ARG A 51 15.96 15.88 23.80
C ARG A 51 16.25 15.04 22.55
N LEU A 52 17.30 14.22 22.61
CA LEU A 52 17.67 13.32 21.52
C LEU A 52 16.62 12.23 21.34
N GLU A 53 16.18 11.59 22.42
CA GLU A 53 15.11 10.58 22.38
C GLU A 53 13.79 11.17 21.86
N GLN A 54 13.43 12.38 22.29
CA GLN A 54 12.24 13.07 21.78
C GLN A 54 12.34 13.32 20.26
N SER A 55 13.52 13.70 19.76
CA SER A 55 13.74 13.87 18.32
C SER A 55 13.59 12.56 17.57
N ILE A 56 14.22 11.48 18.07
CA ILE A 56 14.12 10.15 17.45
C ILE A 56 12.67 9.68 17.42
N LEU A 57 11.92 9.87 18.51
CA LEU A 57 10.53 9.46 18.56
C LEU A 57 9.65 10.28 17.59
N ALA A 58 9.91 11.58 17.46
CA ALA A 58 9.21 12.43 16.49
C ALA A 58 9.54 12.02 15.04
N ASP A 59 10.81 11.73 14.75
CA ASP A 59 11.26 11.32 13.42
C ASP A 59 10.69 9.95 13.04
N THR A 60 10.67 8.99 13.98
CA THR A 60 10.05 7.67 13.77
C THR A 60 8.54 7.77 13.59
N GLN A 61 7.85 8.58 14.39
CA GLN A 61 6.43 8.84 14.20
C GLN A 61 6.15 9.42 12.81
N LYS A 62 6.95 10.39 12.37
CA LYS A 62 6.82 10.99 11.05
C LYS A 62 7.04 9.96 9.95
N LEU A 63 8.09 9.16 10.05
CA LEU A 63 8.37 8.09 9.09
C LEU A 63 7.20 7.11 8.99
N LEU A 64 6.74 6.56 10.13
CA LEU A 64 5.63 5.61 10.18
C LEU A 64 4.33 6.23 9.64
N SER A 65 4.05 7.50 9.93
CA SER A 65 2.87 8.17 9.38
C SER A 65 2.92 8.32 7.86
N SER A 66 4.12 8.58 7.30
CA SER A 66 4.32 8.66 5.86
C SER A 66 4.21 7.30 5.19
N GLU A 67 4.70 6.25 5.83
CA GLU A 67 4.56 4.87 5.35
C GLU A 67 3.10 4.43 5.37
N LEU A 68 2.36 4.72 6.44
CA LEU A 68 0.93 4.44 6.55
C LEU A 68 0.16 5.14 5.43
N THR A 69 0.40 6.43 5.21
CA THR A 69 -0.26 7.20 4.13
C THR A 69 0.03 6.60 2.75
N ARG A 70 1.28 6.19 2.51
CA ARG A 70 1.69 5.56 1.25
C ARG A 70 0.99 4.22 1.04
N LEU A 71 0.94 3.38 2.09
CA LEU A 71 0.27 2.09 2.05
C LEU A 71 -1.23 2.23 1.80
N ASP A 72 -1.87 3.20 2.45
CA ASP A 72 -3.29 3.49 2.28
C ASP A 72 -3.61 3.92 0.84
N THR A 73 -2.78 4.80 0.27
CA THR A 73 -2.91 5.21 -1.14
C THR A 73 -2.73 4.03 -2.09
N SER A 74 -1.71 3.18 -1.86
CA SER A 74 -1.52 1.98 -2.69
C SER A 74 -2.68 0.99 -2.55
N LEU A 75 -3.28 0.85 -1.37
CA LEU A 75 -4.42 -0.01 -1.14
C LEU A 75 -5.67 0.49 -1.88
N GLU A 76 -5.91 1.81 -1.87
CA GLU A 76 -7.00 2.43 -2.62
C GLU A 76 -6.83 2.23 -4.13
N GLU A 77 -5.63 2.45 -4.68
CA GLU A 77 -5.32 2.20 -6.10
C GLU A 77 -5.52 0.73 -6.48
N LEU A 78 -5.10 -0.21 -5.61
CA LEU A 78 -5.30 -1.64 -5.83
C LEU A 78 -6.78 -2.03 -5.80
N ASN A 79 -7.57 -1.50 -4.85
CA ASN A 79 -9.01 -1.76 -4.78
C ASN A 79 -9.75 -1.19 -5.99
N SER A 80 -9.40 0.04 -6.41
CA SER A 80 -9.99 0.66 -7.58
C SER A 80 -9.69 -0.13 -8.86
N SER A 81 -8.44 -0.55 -9.05
CA SER A 81 -8.07 -1.35 -10.22
C SER A 81 -8.66 -2.77 -10.21
N ALA A 82 -8.76 -3.40 -9.03
CA ALA A 82 -9.43 -4.69 -8.89
C ALA A 82 -10.93 -4.60 -9.24
N THR A 83 -11.61 -3.56 -8.74
CA THR A 83 -13.02 -3.30 -9.05
C THR A 83 -13.23 -3.07 -10.54
N ALA A 84 -12.39 -2.25 -11.18
CA ALA A 84 -12.46 -2.00 -12.62
C ALA A 84 -12.24 -3.30 -13.43
N ALA A 85 -11.29 -4.14 -13.02
CA ALA A 85 -11.02 -5.42 -13.68
C ALA A 85 -12.20 -6.41 -13.54
N ASP A 86 -12.88 -6.42 -12.39
CA ASP A 86 -14.06 -7.25 -12.17
C ASP A 86 -15.26 -6.75 -13.00
N GLU A 87 -15.46 -5.43 -13.10
CA GLU A 87 -16.47 -4.82 -13.98
C GLU A 87 -16.21 -5.16 -15.46
N ASP A 88 -14.96 -5.02 -15.92
CA ASP A 88 -14.56 -5.38 -17.28
C ASP A 88 -14.78 -6.88 -17.57
N ARG A 89 -14.43 -7.75 -16.61
CA ARG A 89 -14.68 -9.19 -16.72
C ARG A 89 -16.17 -9.50 -16.83
N ALA A 90 -17.01 -8.86 -16.04
CA ALA A 90 -18.46 -9.03 -16.10
C ALA A 90 -19.01 -8.58 -17.46
N ALA A 91 -18.61 -7.40 -17.94
CA ALA A 91 -19.03 -6.85 -19.22
C ALA A 91 -18.61 -7.72 -20.42
N LEU A 92 -17.35 -8.20 -20.43
CA LEU A 92 -16.84 -9.08 -21.47
C LEU A 92 -17.54 -10.44 -21.45
N THR A 93 -17.86 -10.98 -20.27
CA THR A 93 -18.60 -12.24 -20.15
C THR A 93 -20.01 -12.10 -20.69
N ALA A 94 -20.72 -11.03 -20.34
CA ALA A 94 -22.06 -10.74 -20.87
C ALA A 94 -22.05 -10.57 -22.40
N THR A 95 -21.05 -9.85 -22.93
CA THR A 95 -20.89 -9.67 -24.38
C THR A 95 -20.62 -11.00 -25.08
N LYS A 96 -19.77 -11.85 -24.50
CA LYS A 96 -19.48 -13.19 -25.02
C LYS A 96 -20.74 -14.06 -25.07
N GLU A 97 -21.56 -14.04 -24.02
CA GLU A 97 -22.82 -14.77 -23.97
C GLU A 97 -23.81 -14.29 -25.04
N GLN A 98 -23.97 -12.96 -25.19
CA GLN A 98 -24.81 -12.38 -26.25
C GLN A 98 -24.34 -12.79 -27.66
N ILE A 99 -23.03 -12.75 -27.92
CA ILE A 99 -22.47 -13.18 -29.21
C ILE A 99 -22.69 -14.68 -29.42
N ALA A 100 -22.54 -15.50 -28.38
CA ALA A 100 -22.78 -16.94 -28.48
C ALA A 100 -24.26 -17.25 -28.79
N GLU A 101 -25.20 -16.56 -28.13
CA GLU A 101 -26.63 -16.70 -28.40
C GLU A 101 -26.99 -16.26 -29.83
N ALA A 102 -26.51 -15.08 -30.25
CA ALA A 102 -26.73 -14.60 -31.61
C ALA A 102 -26.12 -15.53 -32.67
N SER A 103 -24.93 -16.08 -32.40
CA SER A 103 -24.28 -17.04 -33.30
C SER A 103 -25.07 -18.34 -33.41
N ALA A 104 -25.65 -18.83 -32.31
CA ALA A 104 -26.49 -20.03 -32.33
C ALA A 104 -27.77 -19.85 -33.16
N VAL A 105 -28.39 -18.66 -33.09
CA VAL A 105 -29.56 -18.33 -33.93
C VAL A 105 -29.19 -18.32 -35.42
N VAL A 106 -28.06 -17.71 -35.76
CA VAL A 106 -27.56 -17.66 -37.14
C VAL A 106 -27.19 -19.06 -37.64
N GLU A 107 -26.52 -19.86 -36.81
CA GLU A 107 -26.16 -21.24 -37.13
C GLU A 107 -27.39 -22.10 -37.41
N GLY A 108 -28.43 -22.03 -36.56
CA GLY A 108 -29.68 -22.76 -36.79
C GLY A 108 -30.34 -22.38 -38.13
N SER A 109 -30.36 -21.08 -38.44
CA SER A 109 -30.94 -20.56 -39.69
C SER A 109 -30.15 -21.04 -40.92
N ILE A 110 -28.81 -21.08 -40.84
CA ILE A 110 -27.93 -21.56 -41.91
C ILE A 110 -28.15 -23.05 -42.17
N ILE A 111 -28.24 -23.87 -41.12
CA ILE A 111 -28.49 -25.32 -41.24
C ILE A 111 -29.82 -25.57 -41.98
N GLU A 112 -30.86 -24.81 -41.65
CA GLU A 112 -32.16 -24.91 -42.30
C GLU A 112 -32.05 -24.56 -43.79
N LEU A 113 -31.41 -23.43 -44.12
CA LEU A 113 -31.21 -23.00 -45.50
C LEU A 113 -30.37 -23.98 -46.32
N GLU A 114 -29.27 -24.49 -45.78
CA GLU A 114 -28.44 -25.50 -46.45
C GLU A 114 -29.26 -26.78 -46.75
N THR A 115 -30.11 -27.20 -45.82
CA THR A 115 -30.98 -28.38 -45.98
C THR A 115 -32.01 -28.14 -47.08
N GLN A 116 -32.65 -26.97 -47.11
CA GLN A 116 -33.61 -26.60 -48.15
C GLN A 116 -32.94 -26.51 -49.53
N ILE A 117 -31.75 -25.91 -49.63
CA ILE A 117 -30.98 -25.83 -50.88
C ILE A 117 -30.64 -27.23 -51.39
N LYS A 118 -30.15 -28.13 -50.52
CA LYS A 118 -29.87 -29.53 -50.88
C LYS A 118 -31.12 -30.26 -51.39
N ALA A 119 -32.28 -30.04 -50.79
CA ALA A 119 -33.53 -30.63 -51.25
C ALA A 119 -33.91 -30.14 -52.65
N ILE A 120 -33.78 -28.84 -52.92
CA ILE A 120 -34.08 -28.23 -54.22
C ILE A 120 -33.12 -28.75 -55.31
N VAL A 121 -31.80 -28.83 -55.01
CA VAL A 121 -30.78 -29.33 -55.95
C VAL A 121 -31.11 -30.74 -56.44
N LYS A 122 -31.64 -31.62 -55.56
CA LYS A 122 -32.04 -32.99 -55.94
C LYS A 122 -33.20 -33.04 -56.95
N THR A 123 -34.02 -32.00 -57.03
CA THR A 123 -35.19 -31.94 -57.93
C THR A 123 -34.90 -31.25 -59.27
N MET A 124 -33.70 -30.70 -59.44
CA MET A 124 -33.35 -29.88 -60.59
C MET A 124 -32.93 -30.73 -61.81
N PRO A 125 -33.31 -30.35 -63.05
CA PRO A 125 -32.84 -31.04 -64.25
C PRO A 125 -31.34 -30.80 -64.51
N ALA A 126 -30.66 -31.80 -65.07
CA ALA A 126 -29.21 -31.84 -65.34
C ALA A 126 -28.57 -30.54 -65.90
N PRO A 127 -29.14 -29.83 -66.89
CA PRO A 127 -28.55 -28.60 -67.42
C PRO A 127 -28.47 -27.44 -66.41
N LEU A 128 -29.32 -27.43 -65.38
CA LEU A 128 -29.26 -26.43 -64.31
C LEU A 128 -28.20 -26.81 -63.27
N ILE A 129 -28.09 -28.09 -62.93
CA ILE A 129 -27.08 -28.61 -61.99
C ILE A 129 -25.67 -28.26 -62.45
N ASP A 130 -25.36 -28.45 -63.73
CA ASP A 130 -24.01 -28.17 -64.25
C ASP A 130 -23.65 -26.68 -64.21
N ARG A 131 -24.63 -25.77 -64.24
CA ARG A 131 -24.41 -24.32 -64.09
C ARG A 131 -24.11 -23.89 -62.66
N ILE A 132 -24.76 -24.53 -61.67
CA ILE A 132 -24.62 -24.20 -60.24
C ILE A 132 -23.59 -25.08 -59.51
N LYS A 133 -23.03 -26.07 -60.20
CA LYS A 133 -21.95 -26.97 -59.72
C LYS A 133 -20.80 -26.28 -58.97
N PRO A 134 -20.24 -25.13 -59.44
CA PRO A 134 -19.18 -24.45 -58.70
C PRO A 134 -19.64 -23.86 -57.35
N LEU A 135 -20.93 -23.52 -57.22
CA LEU A 135 -21.51 -22.98 -55.98
C LEU A 135 -21.82 -24.12 -54.99
N ILE A 136 -22.41 -25.22 -55.48
CA ILE A 136 -22.72 -26.40 -54.65
C ILE A 136 -21.45 -27.02 -54.05
N ARG A 137 -20.33 -26.98 -54.79
CA ARG A 137 -19.05 -27.52 -54.32
C ARG A 137 -18.50 -26.87 -53.05
N ARG A 138 -18.98 -25.67 -52.70
CA ARG A 138 -18.57 -24.93 -51.51
C ARG A 138 -19.46 -25.23 -50.30
N LEU A 139 -20.60 -25.88 -50.51
CA LEU A 139 -21.49 -26.29 -49.43
C LEU A 139 -20.94 -27.56 -48.74
N PRO A 140 -21.02 -27.64 -47.42
CA PRO A 140 -20.63 -28.86 -46.70
C PRO A 140 -21.57 -30.02 -47.01
N GLU A 141 -21.04 -31.24 -46.99
CA GLU A 141 -21.83 -32.47 -47.17
C GLU A 141 -22.81 -32.69 -46.01
N ASP A 142 -22.36 -32.48 -44.77
CA ASP A 142 -23.20 -32.50 -43.56
C ASP A 142 -23.36 -31.11 -42.96
N SER A 143 -24.62 -30.64 -42.87
CA SER A 143 -24.93 -29.29 -42.40
C SER A 143 -24.79 -29.12 -40.89
N SER A 144 -24.84 -30.23 -40.12
CA SER A 144 -24.75 -30.25 -38.66
C SER A 144 -23.34 -30.49 -38.11
N ASP A 145 -22.43 -31.03 -38.91
CA ASP A 145 -21.04 -31.29 -38.49
C ASP A 145 -20.10 -30.89 -39.63
N THR A 146 -19.40 -29.78 -39.43
CA THR A 146 -18.62 -29.12 -40.49
C THR A 146 -17.43 -28.38 -39.90
N THR A 147 -16.30 -28.42 -40.62
CA THR A 147 -15.05 -27.73 -40.25
C THR A 147 -15.00 -26.27 -40.70
N LEU A 148 -15.97 -25.83 -41.50
CA LEU A 148 -16.07 -24.45 -42.00
C LEU A 148 -16.58 -23.50 -40.93
N SER A 149 -16.03 -22.29 -40.90
CA SER A 149 -16.47 -21.25 -39.97
C SER A 149 -17.87 -20.72 -40.34
N LEU A 150 -18.58 -20.17 -39.36
CA LEU A 150 -19.91 -19.57 -39.57
C LEU A 150 -19.89 -18.50 -40.69
N GLY A 151 -18.85 -17.68 -40.75
CA GLY A 151 -18.68 -16.63 -41.76
C GLY A 151 -18.52 -17.18 -43.19
N GLU A 152 -17.74 -18.25 -43.35
CA GLU A 152 -17.57 -18.92 -44.66
C GLU A 152 -18.87 -19.56 -45.12
N ARG A 153 -19.66 -20.13 -44.19
CA ARG A 153 -20.97 -20.72 -44.49
C ARG A 153 -21.99 -19.68 -44.95
N VAL A 154 -22.07 -18.53 -44.26
CA VAL A 154 -22.92 -17.40 -44.68
C VAL A 154 -22.58 -16.97 -46.11
N GLN A 155 -21.29 -16.83 -46.43
CA GLN A 155 -20.85 -16.42 -47.76
C GLN A 155 -21.20 -17.43 -48.87
N ASN A 156 -21.37 -18.70 -48.53
CA ASN A 156 -21.76 -19.72 -49.49
C ASN A 156 -23.28 -19.72 -49.78
N ILE A 157 -24.09 -19.06 -48.94
CA ILE A 157 -25.55 -18.98 -49.08
C ILE A 157 -26.00 -17.68 -49.78
N VAL A 158 -25.31 -16.55 -49.53
CA VAL A 158 -25.61 -15.22 -50.12
C VAL A 158 -25.07 -15.11 -51.55
#